data_AF-A0A800F1T7-F1
#
_entry.id   AF-A0A800F1T7-F1
#
_cell.length_a   1.000
_cell.length_b   1.000
_cell.length_c   1.000
_cell.angle_alpha   90.00
_cell.angle_beta   90.00
_cell.angle_gamma   90.00
#
_symmetry.space_group_name_H-M   'P 1'
#
loop_
_entity.id
_entity.type
_entity.pdbx_description
1 polymer ?
#
loop_
_entity_poly.entity_id
_entity_poly.type
_entity_poly.pdbx_seq_one_letter_code
_entity_poly.pdbx_strand_id
1 'polypeptide(L)'
;MRNLSILSLLVIFSLSFFSCSDYKSGLISHINEIEEKLNSTTYTPKLNKENIYLIRELYQDFIEHYPEDTLTATYAFSLAQNYVHAKKYTLAIEQLDYIINKHSTAKTRGKAMFYKGFLYWENLNMPEKAKLFFQDFIDQYPEHPLKNDAISSIKIIENKWGLEDIIKQNKAS
;
A
#
# COMPACT_ATOMS: atom_id res chain seq x y z
N MET A 1 -49.09 -8.42 27.69
CA MET A 1 -48.77 -7.80 26.38
C MET A 1 -47.43 -7.03 26.37
N ARG A 2 -46.42 -7.46 27.15
CA ARG A 2 -45.15 -6.73 27.32
C ARG A 2 -43.91 -7.44 26.72
N ASN A 3 -44.14 -8.45 25.88
CA ASN A 3 -43.07 -9.25 25.25
C ASN A 3 -43.11 -9.19 23.70
N LEU A 4 -44.15 -8.59 23.09
CA LEU A 4 -44.27 -8.49 21.63
C LEU A 4 -43.38 -7.36 21.06
N SER A 5 -43.19 -6.28 21.84
CA SER A 5 -42.35 -5.13 21.43
C SER A 5 -40.84 -5.43 21.41
N ILE A 6 -40.39 -6.40 22.21
CA ILE A 6 -38.97 -6.81 22.27
C ILE A 6 -38.63 -7.74 21.10
N LEU A 7 -39.60 -8.57 20.67
CA LEU A 7 -39.46 -9.44 19.51
C LEU A 7 -39.33 -8.63 18.20
N SER A 8 -40.05 -7.51 18.10
CA SER A 8 -39.96 -6.60 16.94
C SER A 8 -38.63 -5.85 16.84
N LEU A 9 -37.94 -5.60 17.97
CA LEU A 9 -36.62 -4.94 17.97
C LEU A 9 -35.49 -5.89 17.53
N LEU A 10 -35.61 -7.19 17.81
CA LEU A 10 -34.62 -8.20 17.40
C LEU A 10 -34.64 -8.50 15.89
N VAL A 11 -35.80 -8.38 15.24
CA VAL A 11 -35.95 -8.63 13.79
C VAL A 11 -35.39 -7.49 12.94
N ILE A 12 -35.35 -6.26 13.46
CA ILE A 12 -34.82 -5.09 12.74
C ILE A 12 -33.28 -5.09 12.77
N PHE A 13 -32.65 -5.65 13.81
CA PHE A 13 -31.19 -5.72 13.91
C PHE A 13 -30.54 -6.72 12.94
N SER A 14 -31.29 -7.73 12.44
CA SER A 14 -30.78 -8.73 11.51
C SER A 14 -30.77 -8.29 10.04
N LEU A 15 -31.53 -7.26 9.66
CA LEU A 15 -31.66 -6.83 8.26
C LEU A 15 -30.50 -5.96 7.77
N SER A 16 -29.63 -5.50 8.65
CA SER A 16 -28.48 -4.65 8.29
C SER A 16 -27.21 -5.43 7.94
N PHE A 17 -27.15 -6.74 8.23
CA PHE A 17 -25.95 -7.56 8.00
C PHE A 17 -25.83 -8.09 6.56
N PHE A 18 -26.94 -8.42 5.90
CA PHE A 18 -26.91 -8.99 4.54
C PHE A 18 -26.47 -7.98 3.47
N SER A 19 -26.88 -6.72 3.60
CA SER A 19 -26.49 -5.70 2.62
C SER A 19 -24.98 -5.41 2.62
N CYS A 20 -24.30 -5.59 3.76
CA CYS A 20 -22.87 -5.31 3.89
C CYS A 20 -22.03 -6.44 3.27
N SER A 21 -22.43 -7.72 3.44
CA SER A 21 -21.76 -8.85 2.78
C SER A 21 -21.89 -8.79 1.26
N ASP A 22 -23.07 -8.39 0.77
CA ASP A 22 -23.35 -8.34 -0.66
C ASP A 22 -22.55 -7.22 -1.35
N TYR A 23 -22.43 -6.05 -0.70
CA TYR A 23 -21.62 -4.94 -1.22
C TYR A 23 -20.13 -5.31 -1.31
N LYS A 24 -19.58 -5.91 -0.25
CA LYS A 24 -18.17 -6.33 -0.21
C LYS A 24 -17.84 -7.31 -1.32
N SER A 25 -18.69 -8.33 -1.49
CA SER A 25 -18.50 -9.34 -2.54
C SER A 25 -18.57 -8.71 -3.93
N GLY A 26 -19.46 -7.75 -4.14
CA GLY A 26 -19.55 -6.97 -5.39
C GLY A 26 -18.25 -6.21 -5.68
N LEU A 27 -17.71 -5.50 -4.69
CA LEU A 27 -16.44 -4.78 -4.84
C LEU A 27 -15.28 -5.71 -5.18
N ILE A 28 -15.13 -6.82 -4.45
CA ILE A 28 -14.06 -7.80 -4.72
C ILE A 28 -14.21 -8.38 -6.14
N SER A 29 -15.43 -8.69 -6.57
CA SER A 29 -15.68 -9.21 -7.91
C SER A 29 -15.27 -8.21 -8.99
N HIS A 30 -15.64 -6.93 -8.83
CA HIS A 30 -15.26 -5.88 -9.78
C HIS A 30 -13.76 -5.62 -9.78
N ILE A 31 -13.12 -5.62 -8.61
CA ILE A 31 -11.66 -5.50 -8.49
C ILE A 31 -10.98 -6.61 -9.29
N ASN A 32 -11.36 -7.87 -9.07
CA ASN A 32 -10.76 -9.02 -9.74
C ASN A 32 -10.94 -8.94 -11.27
N GLU A 33 -12.11 -8.53 -11.75
CA GLU A 33 -12.38 -8.36 -13.18
C GLU A 33 -11.47 -7.31 -13.81
N ILE A 34 -11.29 -6.16 -13.15
CA ILE A 34 -10.43 -5.09 -13.67
C ILE A 34 -8.95 -5.47 -13.56
N GLU A 35 -8.52 -6.15 -12.49
CA GLU A 35 -7.17 -6.70 -12.37
C GLU A 35 -6.86 -7.71 -13.49
N GLU A 36 -7.79 -8.61 -13.80
CA GLU A 36 -7.66 -9.56 -14.91
C GLU A 36 -7.50 -8.82 -16.25
N LYS A 37 -8.33 -7.79 -16.48
CA LYS A 37 -8.21 -6.96 -17.69
C LYS A 37 -6.85 -6.28 -17.78
N LEU A 38 -6.34 -5.73 -16.68
CA LEU A 38 -5.03 -5.06 -16.64
C LEU A 38 -3.85 -6.02 -16.85
N ASN A 39 -4.00 -7.30 -16.48
CA ASN A 39 -2.96 -8.31 -16.60
C ASN A 39 -2.95 -9.03 -17.96
N SER A 40 -4.03 -8.97 -18.73
CA SER A 40 -4.08 -9.62 -20.05
C SER A 40 -3.39 -8.78 -21.14
N THR A 41 -2.72 -9.45 -22.07
CA THR A 41 -1.90 -8.82 -23.14
C THR A 41 -2.73 -8.30 -24.33
N THR A 42 -4.06 -8.38 -24.29
CA THR A 42 -4.95 -8.17 -25.45
C THR A 42 -5.47 -6.73 -25.60
N TYR A 43 -5.02 -5.76 -24.78
CA TYR A 43 -5.65 -4.44 -24.69
C TYR A 43 -4.81 -3.25 -25.15
N THR A 44 -5.52 -2.17 -25.50
CA THR A 44 -4.93 -0.91 -26.01
C THR A 44 -4.51 0.04 -24.88
N PRO A 45 -3.49 0.91 -25.10
CA PRO A 45 -3.03 1.86 -24.08
C PRO A 45 -4.11 2.78 -23.50
N LYS A 46 -5.14 3.15 -24.29
CA LYS A 46 -6.26 3.99 -23.82
C LYS A 46 -7.13 3.24 -22.81
N LEU A 47 -7.51 2.00 -23.12
CA LEU A 47 -8.33 1.16 -22.25
C LEU A 47 -7.61 0.87 -20.92
N ASN A 48 -6.29 0.69 -20.97
CA ASN A 48 -5.48 0.53 -19.77
C ASN A 48 -5.55 1.77 -18.87
N LYS A 49 -5.63 2.99 -19.44
CA LYS A 49 -5.75 4.22 -18.63
C LYS A 49 -7.09 4.29 -17.89
N GLU A 50 -8.20 3.96 -18.56
CA GLU A 50 -9.55 3.94 -17.96
C GLU A 50 -9.63 2.90 -16.84
N ASN A 51 -9.16 1.67 -17.10
CA ASN A 51 -9.11 0.60 -16.10
C ASN A 51 -8.19 0.95 -14.92
N ILE A 52 -7.07 1.63 -15.15
CA ILE A 52 -6.18 2.13 -14.10
C ILE A 52 -6.85 3.23 -13.24
N TYR A 53 -7.75 4.04 -13.79
CA TYR A 53 -8.55 4.95 -12.96
C TYR A 53 -9.58 4.19 -12.14
N LEU A 54 -10.35 3.31 -12.80
CA LEU A 54 -11.40 2.55 -12.14
C LEU A 54 -10.86 1.67 -11.01
N ILE A 55 -9.74 0.96 -11.22
CA ILE A 55 -9.17 0.10 -10.18
C ILE A 55 -8.72 0.89 -8.94
N ARG A 56 -8.26 2.13 -9.12
CA ARG A 56 -7.88 3.00 -8.01
C ARG A 56 -9.10 3.40 -7.17
N GLU A 57 -10.18 3.79 -7.83
CA GLU A 57 -11.44 4.10 -7.15
C GLU A 57 -11.97 2.88 -6.39
N LEU A 58 -11.96 1.70 -7.00
CA LEU A 58 -12.41 0.46 -6.36
C LEU A 58 -11.56 0.08 -5.13
N TYR A 59 -10.23 0.26 -5.21
CA TYR A 59 -9.37 0.05 -4.04
C TYR A 59 -9.67 1.06 -2.93
N GLN A 60 -9.81 2.35 -3.26
CA GLN A 60 -10.13 3.39 -2.28
C GLN A 60 -11.45 3.11 -1.58
N ASP A 61 -12.48 2.77 -2.36
CA ASP A 61 -13.81 2.43 -1.87
C ASP A 61 -13.78 1.22 -0.93
N PHE A 62 -13.01 0.17 -1.27
CA PHE A 62 -12.83 -0.97 -0.37
C PHE A 62 -12.11 -0.59 0.92
N ILE A 63 -11.01 0.17 0.83
CA ILE A 63 -10.22 0.59 2.00
C ILE A 63 -11.07 1.45 2.95
N GLU A 64 -11.92 2.32 2.41
CA GLU A 64 -12.81 3.19 3.17
C GLU A 64 -13.92 2.41 3.89
N HIS A 65 -14.56 1.46 3.19
CA HIS A 65 -15.69 0.71 3.73
C HIS A 65 -15.29 -0.49 4.60
N TYR A 66 -14.10 -1.07 4.38
CA TYR A 66 -13.64 -2.28 5.06
C TYR A 66 -12.25 -2.13 5.70
N PRO A 67 -11.97 -1.10 6.50
CA PRO A 67 -10.62 -0.79 6.99
C PRO A 67 -9.95 -1.92 7.80
N GLU A 68 -10.75 -2.77 8.46
CA GLU A 68 -10.30 -3.90 9.29
C GLU A 68 -10.21 -5.23 8.52
N ASP A 69 -10.54 -5.24 7.23
CA ASP A 69 -10.47 -6.44 6.43
C ASP A 69 -9.04 -6.84 6.08
N THR A 70 -8.78 -8.14 5.98
CA THR A 70 -7.46 -8.67 5.66
C THR A 70 -6.97 -8.27 4.27
N LEU A 71 -7.88 -7.98 3.33
CA LEU A 71 -7.55 -7.50 1.98
C LEU A 71 -7.22 -6.01 1.93
N THR A 72 -7.60 -5.22 2.93
CA THR A 72 -7.41 -3.76 2.91
C THR A 72 -5.94 -3.38 2.82
N ALA A 73 -5.07 -4.08 3.54
CA ALA A 73 -3.63 -3.85 3.41
C ALA A 73 -3.08 -4.27 2.03
N THR A 74 -3.67 -5.29 1.40
CA THR A 74 -3.34 -5.71 0.03
C THR A 74 -3.73 -4.64 -0.97
N TYR A 75 -4.97 -4.15 -0.92
CA TYR A 75 -5.46 -3.12 -1.84
C TYR A 75 -4.78 -1.78 -1.62
N ALA A 76 -4.47 -1.38 -0.38
CA ALA A 76 -3.65 -0.21 -0.11
C ALA A 76 -2.26 -0.33 -0.75
N PHE A 77 -1.66 -1.52 -0.71
CA PHE A 77 -0.35 -1.75 -1.32
C PHE A 77 -0.44 -1.69 -2.87
N SER A 78 -1.45 -2.34 -3.45
CA SER A 78 -1.71 -2.29 -4.90
C SER A 78 -2.01 -0.85 -5.39
N LEU A 79 -2.73 -0.08 -4.59
CA LEU A 79 -3.01 1.33 -4.84
C LEU A 79 -1.72 2.17 -4.77
N ALA A 80 -0.86 1.91 -3.79
CA ALA A 80 0.46 2.53 -3.71
C ALA A 80 1.26 2.27 -4.99
N GLN A 81 1.35 1.01 -5.44
CA GLN A 81 2.07 0.64 -6.68
C GLN A 81 1.50 1.34 -7.92
N ASN A 82 0.18 1.44 -8.03
CA ASN A 82 -0.46 2.21 -9.09
C ASN A 82 -0.07 3.69 -9.05
N TYR A 83 0.01 4.30 -7.87
CA TYR A 83 0.51 5.67 -7.72
C TYR A 83 1.99 5.82 -8.06
N VAL A 84 2.84 4.83 -7.73
CA VAL A 84 4.25 4.81 -8.17
C VAL A 84 4.35 4.81 -9.68
N HIS A 85 3.60 3.94 -10.37
CA HIS A 85 3.57 3.91 -11.84
C HIS A 85 3.09 5.22 -12.45
N ALA A 86 2.15 5.89 -11.78
CA ALA A 86 1.67 7.22 -12.16
C ALA A 86 2.60 8.37 -11.73
N LYS A 87 3.79 8.08 -11.15
CA LYS A 87 4.74 9.03 -10.57
C LYS A 87 4.14 9.93 -9.48
N LYS A 88 3.03 9.51 -8.86
CA LYS A 88 2.36 10.20 -7.75
C LYS A 88 2.92 9.70 -6.41
N TYR A 89 4.20 9.94 -6.17
CA TYR A 89 4.91 9.33 -5.04
C TYR A 89 4.37 9.73 -3.66
N THR A 90 3.87 10.96 -3.50
CA THR A 90 3.23 11.40 -2.24
C THR A 90 2.02 10.53 -1.91
N LEU A 91 1.12 10.30 -2.88
CA LEU A 91 -0.04 9.43 -2.68
C LEU A 91 0.38 7.97 -2.44
N ALA A 92 1.44 7.50 -3.10
CA ALA A 92 1.97 6.17 -2.84
C ALA A 92 2.46 6.03 -1.38
N ILE A 93 3.17 7.05 -0.88
CA ILE A 93 3.63 7.09 0.51
C ILE A 93 2.45 7.12 1.49
N GLU A 94 1.39 7.88 1.21
CA GLU A 94 0.19 7.91 2.06
C GLU A 94 -0.44 6.53 2.22
N GLN A 95 -0.50 5.74 1.14
CA GLN A 95 -1.02 4.38 1.20
C GLN A 95 -0.09 3.41 1.95
N LEU A 96 1.23 3.57 1.79
CA LEU A 96 2.19 2.80 2.59
C LEU A 96 2.10 3.16 4.08
N ASP A 97 1.91 4.44 4.40
CA ASP A 97 1.72 4.92 5.76
C ASP A 97 0.40 4.45 6.36
N TYR A 98 -0.66 4.35 5.56
CA TYR A 98 -1.88 3.70 5.97
C TYR A 98 -1.60 2.26 6.44
N ILE A 99 -0.87 1.47 5.66
CA ILE A 99 -0.53 0.08 6.02
C ILE A 99 0.32 -0.01 7.29
N ILE A 100 1.33 0.86 7.41
CA ILE A 100 2.26 0.90 8.55
C ILE A 100 1.51 1.24 9.85
N ASN A 101 0.55 2.17 9.79
CA ASN A 101 -0.13 2.71 10.97
C ASN A 101 -1.44 1.98 11.33
N LYS A 102 -2.02 1.17 10.42
CA LYS A 102 -3.30 0.47 10.63
C LYS A 102 -3.12 -1.04 10.82
N HIS A 103 -4.22 -1.72 11.18
CA HIS A 103 -4.32 -3.13 11.53
C HIS A 103 -3.89 -4.08 10.39
N SER A 104 -2.59 -4.14 10.13
CA SER A 104 -1.97 -5.09 9.21
C SER A 104 -1.00 -6.02 9.94
N THR A 105 -0.62 -7.14 9.35
CA THR A 105 0.33 -8.07 10.01
C THR A 105 1.73 -7.46 10.08
N ALA A 106 2.58 -7.93 11.01
CA ALA A 106 3.97 -7.48 11.09
C ALA A 106 4.71 -7.65 9.75
N LYS A 107 4.44 -8.74 9.02
CA LYS A 107 4.98 -8.98 7.67
C LYS A 107 4.52 -7.90 6.68
N THR A 108 3.24 -7.54 6.70
CA THR A 108 2.69 -6.52 5.79
C THR A 108 3.21 -5.12 6.12
N ARG A 109 3.29 -4.76 7.41
CA ARG A 109 3.89 -3.49 7.85
C ARG A 109 5.36 -3.39 7.47
N GLY A 110 6.14 -4.45 7.72
CA GLY A 110 7.55 -4.51 7.36
C GLY A 110 7.76 -4.34 5.85
N LYS A 111 6.97 -5.04 5.03
CA LYS A 111 6.96 -4.84 3.57
C LYS A 111 6.66 -3.38 3.21
N ALA A 112 5.60 -2.77 3.74
CA ALA A 112 5.25 -1.39 3.42
C ALA A 112 6.35 -0.40 3.82
N MET A 113 6.98 -0.60 4.98
CA MET A 113 8.08 0.23 5.46
C MET A 113 9.31 0.14 4.56
N PHE A 114 9.69 -1.08 4.14
CA PHE A 114 10.76 -1.28 3.17
C PHE A 114 10.49 -0.54 1.85
N TYR A 115 9.29 -0.69 1.29
CA TYR A 115 8.92 -0.01 0.04
C TYR A 115 8.87 1.52 0.18
N LYS A 116 8.52 2.03 1.36
CA LYS A 116 8.58 3.48 1.65
C LYS A 116 10.03 3.98 1.60
N GLY A 117 10.97 3.25 2.21
CA GLY A 117 12.40 3.54 2.09
C GLY A 117 12.88 3.55 0.64
N PHE A 118 12.49 2.52 -0.14
CA PHE A 118 12.81 2.44 -1.57
C PHE A 118 12.29 3.63 -2.38
N LEU A 119 11.06 4.10 -2.12
CA LEU A 119 10.52 5.30 -2.77
C LEU A 119 11.30 6.57 -2.44
N TYR A 120 11.72 6.74 -1.19
CA TYR A 120 12.57 7.88 -0.83
C TYR A 120 13.91 7.84 -1.55
N TRP A 121 14.48 6.67 -1.74
CA TRP A 121 15.76 6.51 -2.41
C TRP A 121 15.65 6.73 -3.92
N GLU A 122 14.87 5.90 -4.61
CA GLU A 122 14.90 5.79 -6.07
C GLU A 122 14.01 6.82 -6.77
N ASN A 123 12.92 7.25 -6.13
CA ASN A 123 11.91 8.10 -6.78
C ASN A 123 11.93 9.55 -6.30
N LEU A 124 12.30 9.79 -5.04
CA LEU A 124 12.34 11.14 -4.46
C LEU A 124 13.76 11.69 -4.31
N ASN A 125 14.80 10.89 -4.59
CA ASN A 125 16.21 11.30 -4.47
C ASN A 125 16.54 11.84 -3.06
N MET A 126 16.00 11.19 -2.02
CA MET A 126 16.20 11.51 -0.61
C MET A 126 16.90 10.33 0.11
N PRO A 127 18.17 10.04 -0.22
CA PRO A 127 18.90 8.88 0.29
C PRO A 127 19.03 8.84 1.82
N GLU A 128 19.23 9.99 2.47
CA GLU A 128 19.33 10.07 3.93
C GLU A 128 18.02 9.64 4.60
N LYS A 129 16.89 10.08 4.05
CA LYS A 129 15.56 9.69 4.54
C LYS A 129 15.28 8.22 4.27
N ALA A 130 15.73 7.69 3.13
CA ALA A 130 15.62 6.26 2.83
C ALA A 130 16.39 5.40 3.83
N LYS A 131 17.63 5.77 4.19
CA LYS A 131 18.43 5.06 5.20
C LYS A 131 17.70 4.97 6.54
N LEU A 132 17.07 6.06 6.99
CA LEU A 132 16.28 6.06 8.23
C LEU A 132 15.17 5.01 8.17
N PHE A 133 14.39 4.97 7.08
CA PHE A 133 13.33 3.96 6.93
C PHE A 133 13.86 2.53 6.83
N PHE A 134 14.98 2.31 6.15
CA PHE A 134 15.59 0.99 6.08
C PHE A 134 16.13 0.53 7.43
N GLN A 135 16.75 1.43 8.20
CA GLN A 135 17.26 1.14 9.54
C GLN A 135 16.11 0.81 10.49
N ASP A 136 15.08 1.67 10.55
CA ASP A 136 13.90 1.43 11.36
C ASP A 136 13.19 0.12 10.99
N PHE A 137 13.17 -0.24 9.70
CA PHE A 137 12.65 -1.52 9.23
C PHE A 137 13.46 -2.72 9.73
N ILE A 138 14.80 -2.63 9.71
CA ILE A 138 15.68 -3.69 10.23
C ILE A 138 15.47 -3.87 11.73
N ASP A 139 15.33 -2.76 12.46
CA ASP A 139 15.18 -2.76 13.92
C ASP A 139 13.81 -3.29 14.36
N GLN A 140 12.74 -2.91 13.66
CA GLN A 140 11.38 -3.34 13.99
C GLN A 140 11.02 -4.74 13.45
N TYR A 141 11.64 -5.15 12.34
CA TYR A 141 11.31 -6.40 11.64
C TYR A 141 12.54 -7.27 11.35
N PRO A 142 13.30 -7.69 12.40
CA PRO A 142 14.58 -8.37 12.24
C PRO A 142 14.51 -9.76 11.58
N GLU A 143 13.33 -10.37 11.51
CA GLU A 143 13.07 -11.66 10.86
C GLU A 143 12.35 -11.53 9.51
N HIS A 144 12.17 -10.30 9.01
CA HIS A 144 11.47 -10.06 7.75
C HIS A 144 12.31 -10.55 6.55
N PRO A 145 11.69 -11.19 5.54
CA PRO A 145 12.42 -11.68 4.36
C PRO A 145 13.22 -10.60 3.62
N LEU A 146 12.78 -9.34 3.67
CA LEU A 146 13.42 -8.18 3.02
C LEU A 146 14.55 -7.53 3.86
N LYS A 147 14.90 -8.06 5.03
CA LYS A 147 15.94 -7.49 5.90
C LYS A 147 17.27 -7.33 5.18
N ASN A 148 17.73 -8.38 4.49
CA ASN A 148 19.01 -8.35 3.80
C ASN A 148 19.01 -7.38 2.61
N ASP A 149 17.85 -7.18 1.97
CA ASP A 149 17.67 -6.17 0.93
C ASP A 149 17.79 -4.75 1.49
N ALA A 150 17.24 -4.50 2.68
CA ALA A 150 17.36 -3.21 3.36
C ALA A 150 18.82 -2.91 3.75
N ILE A 151 19.52 -3.89 4.32
CA ILE A 151 20.95 -3.77 4.66
C ILE A 151 21.77 -3.46 3.39
N SER A 152 21.50 -4.19 2.32
CA SER A 152 22.19 -3.99 1.04
C SER A 152 21.90 -2.60 0.46
N SER A 153 20.66 -2.13 0.57
CA SER A 153 20.25 -0.80 0.11
C SER A 153 20.98 0.32 0.86
N ILE A 154 21.10 0.23 2.19
CA ILE A 154 21.88 1.18 3.00
C ILE A 154 23.34 1.22 2.52
N LYS A 155 23.98 0.05 2.37
CA LYS A 155 25.36 -0.04 1.91
C LYS A 155 25.57 0.59 0.52
N ILE A 156 24.63 0.38 -0.41
CA ILE A 156 24.69 0.99 -1.75
C ILE A 156 24.58 2.51 -1.64
N ILE A 157 23.66 3.02 -0.82
CA ILE A 157 23.50 4.45 -0.59
C ILE A 157 24.80 5.04 -0.05
N GLU A 158 25.37 4.47 1.00
CA GLU A 158 26.60 4.98 1.63
C GLU A 158 27.78 5.01 0.66
N ASN A 159 27.97 3.94 -0.12
CA ASN A 159 29.04 3.88 -1.11
C ASN A 159 28.88 4.94 -2.21
N LYS A 160 27.67 5.13 -2.73
CA LYS A 160 27.43 6.08 -3.82
C LYS A 160 27.59 7.53 -3.34
N TRP A 161 26.93 7.89 -2.24
CA TRP A 161 26.88 9.27 -1.77
C TRP A 161 28.14 9.69 -1.03
N GLY A 162 28.82 8.76 -0.33
CA GLY A 162 30.14 9.02 0.24
C GLY A 162 31.18 9.40 -0.82
N LEU A 163 31.14 8.74 -1.99
CA LEU A 163 32.01 9.10 -3.12
C LEU A 163 31.68 10.48 -3.71
N GLU A 164 30.39 10.82 -3.84
CA GLU A 164 29.97 12.13 -4.36
C GLU A 164 30.44 13.29 -3.47
N ASP A 165 30.38 13.13 -2.15
CA ASP A 165 30.83 14.15 -1.21
C ASP A 165 32.35 14.37 -1.27
N ILE A 166 33.13 13.28 -1.39
CA ILE A 166 34.58 13.36 -1.60
C ILE A 166 34.90 14.11 -2.91
N ILE A 167 34.21 13.79 -4.01
CA ILE A 167 34.43 14.45 -5.31
C ILE A 167 34.09 15.95 -5.23
N LYS A 168 33.01 16.33 -4.54
CA LYS A 168 32.64 17.74 -4.37
C LYS A 168 33.68 18.50 -3.56
N GLN A 169 34.19 17.94 -2.47
CA GLN A 169 35.24 18.56 -1.64
C GLN A 169 36.51 18.79 -2.45
N ASN A 170 36.97 17.79 -3.20
CA ASN A 170 38.19 17.88 -4.02
C ASN A 170 38.08 18.87 -5.20
N LYS A 171 36.86 19.21 -5.65
CA LYS A 171 36.64 20.24 -6.69
C LYS A 171 36.55 21.66 -6.13
N ALA A 172 36.31 21.80 -4.83
CA ALA A 172 36.19 23.09 -4.15
C ALA A 172 37.51 23.59 -3.53
N SER A 173 38.51 22.72 -3.46
CA SER A 173 39.92 22.99 -3.09
C SER A 173 40.78 23.27 -4.31
#